data_AF-Q31IG0-F1
#
_entry.id   AF-Q31IG0-F1
#
_cell.length_a   1.000
_cell.length_b   1.000
_cell.length_c   1.000
_cell.angle_alpha   90.00
_cell.angle_beta   90.00
_cell.angle_gamma   90.00
#
_symmetry.space_group_name_H-M   'P 1'
#
loop_
_entity.id
_entity.type
_entity.pdbx_description
1 polymer ?
#
loop_
_entity_poly.entity_id
_entity_poly.type
_entity_poly.pdbx_seq_one_letter_code
_entity_poly.pdbx_strand_id
1 'polypeptide(L)'
;MRSSPIQSQSGFIMMLLVVVMAVGAAAVFSLYQDNTVLRYQSDIYLKRMNQLNEVKQQLLKFAVFQPELYQSDLVSNSRTYKEAGKLPGPGYLPCRDLDGDGWVLEAETSCGNPRDPADDTTGFVYGFLPVGFKTRNFFFGALEPRQFYYVVDERFVNGNNLYNNGTTGRYAPLNPLLTPASPPDVSPPNVLPDGTLPWLTLNGVEGYVALIIFPNAPQVFSDGFEQDRSQGGTAVDRVADYLDRRFDIDGNRLDGNADGNRHFYSQSRENIGVNDLVVGITFSEWQEAVMNRVCSQLDRLTQVDSNLAYWFNDYEVTQNPSGGNWRDFIGACGP
;
A
#
# COMPACT_ATOMS: atom_id res chain seq x y z
N MET A 1 36.97 -76.03 44.96
CA MET A 1 36.68 -75.25 43.74
C MET A 1 35.27 -74.70 43.85
N ARG A 2 35.12 -73.39 44.06
CA ARG A 2 33.83 -72.68 43.99
C ARG A 2 34.03 -71.54 43.00
N SER A 3 33.33 -71.60 41.87
CA SER A 3 33.23 -70.52 40.89
C SER A 3 32.07 -69.59 41.26
N SER A 4 32.35 -68.30 41.30
CA SER A 4 31.36 -67.23 41.49
C SER A 4 30.60 -66.95 40.18
N PRO A 5 29.30 -66.61 40.20
CA PRO A 5 28.56 -66.27 39.00
C PRO A 5 28.84 -64.83 38.57
N ILE A 6 29.03 -64.64 37.26
CA ILE A 6 29.13 -63.34 36.58
C ILE A 6 27.69 -62.79 36.47
N GLN A 7 27.29 -61.87 37.34
CA GLN A 7 25.98 -61.24 37.29
C GLN A 7 26.14 -59.71 37.42
N SER A 8 26.55 -59.05 36.33
CA SER A 8 26.67 -57.58 36.29
C SER A 8 26.61 -56.95 34.88
N GLN A 9 26.40 -57.70 33.79
CA GLN A 9 26.45 -57.12 32.43
C GLN A 9 25.09 -56.90 31.77
N SER A 10 24.02 -57.55 32.25
CA SER A 10 22.68 -57.41 31.65
C SER A 10 22.02 -56.05 31.90
N GLY A 11 22.26 -55.43 33.07
CA GLY A 11 21.67 -54.13 33.41
C GLY A 11 22.25 -52.97 32.59
N PHE A 12 23.55 -53.02 32.26
CA PHE A 12 24.23 -51.98 31.50
C PHE A 12 23.74 -51.92 30.04
N ILE A 13 23.53 -53.08 29.40
CA ILE A 13 23.05 -53.17 28.02
C ILE A 13 21.61 -52.63 27.89
N MET A 14 20.74 -52.93 28.85
CA MET A 14 19.39 -52.37 28.90
C MET A 14 19.40 -50.85 29.06
N MET A 15 20.24 -50.33 29.94
CA MET A 15 20.35 -48.88 30.17
C MET A 15 20.85 -48.17 28.91
N LEU A 16 21.81 -48.74 28.20
CA LEU A 16 22.37 -48.18 26.98
C LEU A 16 21.35 -48.20 25.83
N LEU A 17 20.54 -49.26 25.70
CA LEU A 17 19.44 -49.31 24.74
C LEU A 17 18.36 -48.26 25.01
N VAL A 18 17.99 -48.05 26.28
CA VAL A 18 17.01 -47.02 26.66
C VAL A 18 17.55 -45.62 26.36
N VAL A 19 18.83 -45.35 26.64
CA VAL A 19 19.44 -44.05 26.34
C VAL A 19 19.50 -43.82 24.83
N VAL A 20 19.88 -44.82 24.02
CA VAL A 20 19.92 -44.69 22.56
C VAL A 20 18.51 -44.48 22.00
N MET A 21 17.49 -45.19 22.51
CA MET A 21 16.10 -44.95 22.11
C MET A 21 15.60 -43.57 22.52
N ALA A 22 15.94 -43.09 23.72
CA ALA A 22 15.55 -41.77 24.19
C ALA A 22 16.19 -40.66 23.36
N VAL A 23 17.48 -40.78 23.03
CA VAL A 23 18.20 -39.82 22.18
C VAL A 23 17.68 -39.87 20.74
N GLY A 24 17.42 -41.06 20.20
CA GLY A 24 16.83 -41.23 18.87
C GLY A 24 15.43 -40.64 18.77
N ALA A 25 14.58 -40.88 19.77
CA ALA A 25 13.26 -40.26 19.87
C ALA A 25 13.37 -38.74 19.98
N ALA A 26 14.22 -38.21 20.86
CA ALA A 26 14.42 -36.78 21.03
C ALA A 26 14.87 -36.09 19.74
N ALA A 27 15.80 -36.68 18.98
CA ALA A 27 16.25 -36.16 17.70
C ALA A 27 15.15 -36.18 16.62
N VAL A 28 14.34 -37.25 16.57
CA VAL A 28 13.21 -37.32 15.63
C VAL A 28 12.11 -36.32 16.01
N PHE A 29 11.80 -36.17 17.29
CA PHE A 29 10.82 -35.20 17.77
C PHE A 29 11.29 -33.76 17.58
N SER A 30 12.58 -33.45 17.78
CA SER A 30 13.12 -32.11 17.53
C SER A 30 13.03 -31.74 16.05
N LEU A 31 13.43 -32.66 15.15
CA LEU A 31 13.31 -32.45 13.71
C LEU A 31 11.85 -32.29 13.24
N TYR A 32 10.90 -33.00 13.87
CA TYR A 32 9.49 -32.91 13.50
C TYR A 32 8.83 -31.62 14.04
N GLN A 33 9.20 -31.19 15.25
CA GLN A 33 8.70 -29.95 15.85
C GLN A 33 9.19 -28.71 15.10
N ASP A 34 10.48 -28.65 14.76
CA ASP A 34 11.06 -27.53 14.00
C ASP A 34 10.38 -27.40 12.62
N ASN A 35 10.14 -28.52 11.94
CA ASN A 35 9.42 -28.52 10.67
C ASN A 35 7.96 -28.04 10.79
N THR A 36 7.29 -28.31 11.91
CA THR A 36 5.89 -27.91 12.10
C THR A 36 5.78 -26.41 12.35
N VAL A 37 6.68 -25.85 13.17
CA VAL A 37 6.73 -24.41 13.44
C VAL A 37 7.07 -23.62 12.17
N LEU A 38 8.09 -24.06 11.41
CA LEU A 38 8.47 -23.41 10.16
C LEU A 38 7.35 -23.47 9.11
N ARG A 39 6.65 -24.61 9.00
CA ARG A 39 5.48 -24.74 8.12
C ARG A 39 4.36 -23.79 8.53
N TYR A 40 4.03 -23.74 9.82
CA TYR A 40 2.98 -22.86 10.32
C TYR A 40 3.30 -21.37 10.08
N GLN A 41 4.57 -20.96 10.29
CA GLN A 41 5.02 -19.61 9.99
C GLN A 41 4.93 -19.29 8.49
N SER A 42 5.34 -20.24 7.63
CA SER A 42 5.19 -20.11 6.18
C SER A 42 3.73 -19.97 5.76
N ASP A 43 2.83 -20.78 6.32
CA ASP A 43 1.40 -20.73 6.00
C ASP A 43 0.76 -19.40 6.41
N ILE A 44 1.12 -18.87 7.59
CA ILE A 44 0.69 -17.54 8.03
C ILE A 44 1.20 -16.47 7.08
N TYR A 45 2.48 -16.51 6.72
CA TYR A 45 3.09 -15.55 5.82
C TYR A 45 2.39 -15.54 4.46
N LEU A 46 2.19 -16.73 3.86
CA LEU A 46 1.49 -16.88 2.59
C LEU A 46 0.05 -16.37 2.67
N LYS A 47 -0.66 -16.64 3.77
CA LYS A 47 -2.02 -16.12 3.97
C LYS A 47 -2.04 -14.59 4.01
N ARG A 48 -1.13 -13.95 4.76
CA ARG A 48 -1.03 -12.48 4.86
C ARG A 48 -0.66 -11.87 3.51
N MET A 49 0.28 -12.47 2.79
CA MET A 49 0.69 -12.02 1.47
C MET A 49 -0.45 -12.14 0.44
N ASN A 50 -1.23 -13.21 0.51
CA ASN A 50 -2.42 -13.34 -0.33
C ASN A 50 -3.46 -12.25 -0.02
N GLN A 51 -3.71 -11.96 1.26
CA GLN A 51 -4.61 -10.87 1.66
C GLN A 51 -4.12 -9.50 1.15
N LEU A 52 -2.82 -9.20 1.28
CA LEU A 52 -2.22 -7.98 0.72
C LEU A 52 -2.40 -7.89 -0.80
N ASN A 53 -2.18 -8.98 -1.51
CA ASN A 53 -2.37 -9.03 -2.95
C ASN A 53 -3.85 -8.88 -3.35
N GLU A 54 -4.78 -9.47 -2.61
CA GLU A 54 -6.22 -9.28 -2.83
C GLU A 54 -6.62 -7.82 -2.67
N VAL A 55 -6.18 -7.16 -1.60
CA VAL A 55 -6.40 -5.71 -1.37
C VAL A 55 -5.81 -4.88 -2.50
N LYS A 56 -4.56 -5.17 -2.90
CA LYS A 56 -3.91 -4.53 -4.05
C LYS A 56 -4.75 -4.62 -5.32
N GLN A 57 -5.27 -5.81 -5.62
CA GLN A 57 -6.13 -6.02 -6.79
C GLN A 57 -7.45 -5.25 -6.68
N GLN A 58 -8.02 -5.14 -5.47
CA GLN A 58 -9.22 -4.36 -5.27
C GLN A 58 -8.98 -2.84 -5.45
N LEU A 59 -7.84 -2.34 -4.99
CA LEU A 59 -7.43 -0.94 -5.21
C LEU A 59 -7.22 -0.63 -6.70
N LEU A 60 -6.58 -1.53 -7.45
CA LEU A 60 -6.45 -1.40 -8.90
C LEU A 60 -7.82 -1.41 -9.60
N LYS A 61 -8.74 -2.28 -9.16
CA LYS A 61 -10.13 -2.27 -9.66
C LYS A 61 -10.82 -0.95 -9.34
N PHE A 62 -10.67 -0.42 -8.14
CA PHE A 62 -11.23 0.88 -7.76
C PHE A 62 -10.72 1.98 -8.68
N ALA A 63 -9.41 2.04 -8.95
CA ALA A 63 -8.84 3.00 -9.88
C ALA A 63 -9.47 2.91 -11.27
N VAL A 64 -9.71 1.70 -11.78
CA VAL A 64 -10.32 1.47 -13.09
C VAL A 64 -11.81 1.87 -13.15
N PHE A 65 -12.56 1.67 -12.07
CA PHE A 65 -14.03 1.91 -12.02
C PHE A 65 -14.44 3.27 -11.48
N GLN A 66 -13.49 4.17 -11.24
CA GLN A 66 -13.75 5.53 -10.75
C GLN A 66 -14.88 6.26 -11.49
N PRO A 67 -14.93 6.35 -12.84
CA PRO A 67 -16.03 7.04 -13.50
C PRO A 67 -17.40 6.50 -13.10
N GLU A 68 -17.57 5.18 -13.05
CA GLU A 68 -18.81 4.51 -12.67
C GLU A 68 -19.18 4.73 -11.21
N LEU A 69 -18.21 4.70 -10.30
CA LEU A 69 -18.42 4.92 -8.87
C LEU A 69 -18.95 6.33 -8.57
N TYR A 70 -18.58 7.31 -9.39
CA TYR A 70 -18.96 8.70 -9.23
C TYR A 70 -20.14 9.14 -10.12
N GLN A 71 -20.74 8.23 -10.90
CA GLN A 71 -21.89 8.55 -11.77
C GLN A 71 -23.07 9.17 -11.03
N SER A 72 -23.22 8.87 -9.75
CA SER A 72 -24.31 9.39 -8.95
C SER A 72 -23.92 9.63 -7.51
N ASP A 73 -24.49 10.67 -6.92
CA ASP A 73 -24.51 10.88 -5.48
C ASP A 73 -25.80 10.33 -4.87
N LEU A 74 -25.71 9.95 -3.60
CA LEU A 74 -26.88 9.68 -2.77
C LEU A 74 -27.23 10.97 -2.02
N VAL A 75 -28.31 11.64 -2.44
CA VAL A 75 -28.83 12.84 -1.77
C VAL A 75 -30.21 12.51 -1.23
N SER A 76 -30.38 12.52 0.11
CA SER A 76 -31.66 12.22 0.77
C SER A 76 -32.31 10.90 0.31
N ASN A 77 -31.51 9.83 0.19
CA ASN A 77 -31.94 8.51 -0.33
C ASN A 77 -32.43 8.50 -1.79
N SER A 78 -32.19 9.57 -2.55
CA SER A 78 -32.43 9.63 -4.00
C SER A 78 -31.11 9.60 -4.76
N ARG A 79 -31.07 8.82 -5.84
CA ARG A 79 -29.91 8.77 -6.74
C ARG A 79 -29.95 10.01 -7.64
N THR A 80 -28.99 10.91 -7.47
CA THR A 80 -28.83 12.09 -8.33
C THR A 80 -27.63 11.88 -9.24
N TYR A 81 -27.83 11.91 -10.55
CA TYR A 81 -26.73 11.77 -11.51
C TYR A 81 -25.86 13.01 -11.51
N LYS A 82 -24.54 12.81 -11.49
CA LYS A 82 -23.60 13.90 -11.68
C LYS A 82 -23.53 14.31 -13.14
N GLU A 83 -23.30 15.61 -13.36
CA GLU A 83 -22.98 16.12 -14.68
C GLU A 83 -21.71 15.45 -15.22
N ALA A 84 -21.65 15.24 -16.53
CA ALA A 84 -20.52 14.60 -17.19
C ALA A 84 -19.18 15.30 -16.92
N GLY A 85 -19.20 16.58 -16.54
CA GLY A 85 -18.06 17.42 -16.13
C GLY A 85 -17.63 17.31 -14.67
N LYS A 86 -18.32 16.51 -13.85
CA LYS A 86 -17.97 16.24 -12.44
C LYS A 86 -17.58 14.78 -12.14
N LEU A 87 -17.64 13.91 -13.15
CA LEU A 87 -17.19 12.50 -13.11
C LEU A 87 -15.66 12.37 -13.24
N PRO A 88 -14.88 11.99 -12.23
CA PRO A 88 -13.46 11.72 -12.40
C PRO A 88 -13.21 10.65 -13.47
N GLY A 89 -12.07 10.76 -14.15
CA GLY A 89 -11.57 9.71 -15.03
C GLY A 89 -11.10 8.47 -14.27
N PRO A 90 -10.74 7.38 -14.96
CA PRO A 90 -10.10 6.24 -14.33
C PRO A 90 -8.70 6.63 -13.85
N GLY A 91 -8.18 5.93 -12.85
CA GLY A 91 -6.80 6.05 -12.39
C GLY A 91 -6.63 6.58 -10.98
N TYR A 92 -7.66 7.12 -10.33
CA TYR A 92 -7.47 7.60 -8.96
C TYR A 92 -7.66 6.50 -7.92
N LEU A 93 -6.83 6.54 -6.90
CA LEU A 93 -6.87 5.73 -5.71
C LEU A 93 -7.68 6.43 -4.61
N PRO A 94 -8.19 5.66 -3.62
CA PRO A 94 -8.90 6.23 -2.49
C PRO A 94 -7.97 7.10 -1.64
N CYS A 95 -8.52 8.11 -0.96
CA CYS A 95 -7.77 8.79 0.09
C CYS A 95 -7.66 7.89 1.34
N ARG A 96 -6.69 8.16 2.22
CA ARG A 96 -6.55 7.44 3.49
C ARG A 96 -7.76 7.68 4.41
N ASP A 97 -8.01 6.71 5.28
CA ASP A 97 -8.89 6.84 6.45
C ASP A 97 -8.02 7.29 7.65
N LEU A 98 -8.42 8.37 8.33
CA LEU A 98 -7.63 9.00 9.41
C LEU A 98 -7.96 8.43 10.78
N ASP A 99 -9.21 8.09 11.03
CA ASP A 99 -9.69 7.64 12.33
C ASP A 99 -9.89 6.11 12.43
N GLY A 100 -9.85 5.43 11.29
CA GLY A 100 -9.96 3.98 11.19
C GLY A 100 -11.37 3.47 11.42
N ASP A 101 -12.42 4.28 11.23
CA ASP A 101 -13.81 3.83 11.25
C ASP A 101 -14.18 3.00 10.01
N GLY A 102 -13.28 2.98 9.01
CA GLY A 102 -13.39 2.26 7.76
C GLY A 102 -14.00 3.06 6.61
N TRP A 103 -14.43 4.30 6.83
CA TRP A 103 -15.17 5.11 5.88
C TRP A 103 -14.48 6.44 5.64
N VAL A 104 -14.28 6.79 4.37
CA VAL A 104 -13.81 8.14 4.03
C VAL A 104 -14.98 9.13 4.12
N LEU A 105 -14.95 10.02 5.11
CA LEU A 105 -15.94 11.09 5.30
C LEU A 105 -15.31 12.49 5.32
N GLU A 106 -16.05 13.48 4.80
CA GLU A 106 -15.76 14.92 4.94
C GLU A 106 -14.26 15.29 4.76
N ALA A 107 -13.53 15.52 5.85
CA ALA A 107 -12.12 15.92 5.88
C ALA A 107 -11.17 14.87 5.26
N GLU A 108 -11.52 13.59 5.34
CA GLU A 108 -10.74 12.48 4.78
C GLU A 108 -10.92 12.36 3.26
N THR A 109 -11.88 13.10 2.70
CA THR A 109 -11.99 13.19 1.24
C THR A 109 -10.87 14.03 0.62
N SER A 110 -10.06 14.73 1.43
CA SER A 110 -8.92 15.50 0.95
C SER A 110 -7.59 14.92 1.40
N CYS A 111 -6.79 14.50 0.41
CA CYS A 111 -5.44 13.96 0.60
C CYS A 111 -4.39 15.09 0.46
N GLY A 112 -4.54 16.13 1.29
CA GLY A 112 -3.58 17.23 1.41
C GLY A 112 -3.59 18.27 0.28
N ASN A 113 -2.73 19.27 0.49
CA ASN A 113 -2.38 20.42 -0.32
C ASN A 113 -0.90 20.76 -0.04
N PRO A 114 0.08 20.15 -0.74
CA PRO A 114 1.52 20.35 -0.50
C PRO A 114 2.06 21.77 -0.77
N ARG A 115 1.19 22.77 -0.93
CA ARG A 115 1.51 24.20 -1.09
C ARG A 115 0.82 25.09 -0.06
N ASP A 116 -0.04 24.55 0.80
CA ASP A 116 -0.46 25.28 1.99
C ASP A 116 0.72 25.23 2.98
N PRO A 117 1.33 26.37 3.35
CA PRO A 117 2.45 26.39 4.28
C PRO A 117 2.10 25.91 5.70
N ALA A 118 0.81 25.71 6.00
CA ALA A 118 0.33 25.03 7.20
C ALA A 118 0.07 23.53 7.00
N ASP A 119 0.17 23.04 5.77
CA ASP A 119 0.04 21.63 5.40
C ASP A 119 1.46 21.04 5.27
N ASP A 120 1.70 19.97 6.02
CA ASP A 120 3.00 19.34 6.17
C ASP A 120 3.23 18.21 5.16
N THR A 121 2.36 18.07 4.16
CA THR A 121 2.44 16.91 3.26
C THR A 121 3.64 16.95 2.31
N THR A 122 4.35 15.84 2.28
CA THR A 122 5.60 15.58 1.54
C THR A 122 5.35 15.02 0.13
N GLY A 123 4.17 15.29 -0.44
CA GLY A 123 3.71 14.73 -1.73
C GLY A 123 3.11 13.33 -1.63
N PHE A 124 2.97 12.80 -0.42
CA PHE A 124 2.26 11.56 -0.13
C PHE A 124 1.53 11.66 1.21
N VAL A 125 0.59 10.75 1.42
CA VAL A 125 -0.20 10.67 2.64
C VAL A 125 -0.27 9.24 3.14
N TYR A 126 -0.23 9.08 4.46
CA TYR A 126 -0.31 7.80 5.14
C TYR A 126 -1.42 7.78 6.18
N GLY A 127 -2.13 6.65 6.30
CA GLY A 127 -3.19 6.42 7.28
C GLY A 127 -3.73 4.99 7.25
N PHE A 128 -4.98 4.78 7.65
CA PHE A 128 -5.65 3.49 7.49
C PHE A 128 -6.13 3.31 6.05
N LEU A 129 -6.17 2.05 5.60
CA LEU A 129 -6.85 1.72 4.36
C LEU A 129 -8.37 1.80 4.57
N PRO A 130 -9.10 2.57 3.75
CA PRO A 130 -10.55 2.58 3.83
C PRO A 130 -11.14 1.22 3.49
N VAL A 131 -12.21 0.83 4.18
CA VAL A 131 -12.99 -0.36 3.81
C VAL A 131 -14.11 -0.02 2.84
N GLY A 132 -14.50 1.25 2.72
CA GLY A 132 -15.49 1.69 1.74
C GLY A 132 -15.78 3.19 1.72
N PHE A 133 -16.75 3.56 0.89
CA PHE A 133 -17.23 4.93 0.71
C PHE A 133 -18.75 4.97 0.85
N LYS A 134 -19.26 5.45 2.00
CA LYS A 134 -20.71 5.56 2.26
C LYS A 134 -21.40 6.41 1.20
N THR A 135 -20.78 7.53 0.82
CA THR A 135 -21.32 8.48 -0.16
C THR A 135 -21.42 7.91 -1.58
N ARG A 136 -20.80 6.76 -1.85
CA ARG A 136 -20.75 6.10 -3.18
C ARG A 136 -21.26 4.65 -3.15
N ASN A 137 -21.73 4.15 -2.00
CA ASN A 137 -22.10 2.75 -1.80
C ASN A 137 -21.04 1.75 -2.30
N PHE A 138 -19.77 2.09 -2.12
CA PHE A 138 -18.66 1.22 -2.49
C PHE A 138 -18.08 0.56 -1.24
N PHE A 139 -17.73 -0.72 -1.34
CA PHE A 139 -17.15 -1.50 -0.26
C PHE A 139 -16.09 -2.44 -0.83
N PHE A 140 -14.92 -2.47 -0.18
CA PHE A 140 -13.80 -3.31 -0.58
C PHE A 140 -14.02 -4.80 -0.28
N GLY A 141 -15.02 -5.18 0.51
CA GLY A 141 -15.37 -6.60 0.68
C GLY A 141 -14.41 -7.32 1.63
N ALA A 142 -14.92 -7.81 2.77
CA ALA A 142 -14.17 -8.64 3.72
C ALA A 142 -12.92 -8.00 4.36
N LEU A 143 -12.76 -6.68 4.23
CA LEU A 143 -11.76 -5.91 4.98
C LEU A 143 -12.37 -5.39 6.27
N GLU A 144 -11.65 -5.57 7.37
CA GLU A 144 -12.00 -5.00 8.67
C GLU A 144 -11.37 -3.61 8.81
N PRO A 145 -12.05 -2.65 9.47
CA PRO A 145 -11.45 -1.35 9.79
C PRO A 145 -10.14 -1.53 10.56
N ARG A 146 -9.15 -0.68 10.28
CA ARG A 146 -7.79 -0.73 10.87
C ARG A 146 -6.99 -2.01 10.61
N GLN A 147 -7.45 -2.89 9.71
CA GLN A 147 -6.71 -4.11 9.37
C GLN A 147 -5.43 -3.82 8.58
N PHE A 148 -5.43 -2.79 7.74
CA PHE A 148 -4.29 -2.41 6.91
C PHE A 148 -4.00 -0.92 7.08
N TYR A 149 -2.71 -0.58 7.02
CA TYR A 149 -2.30 0.80 6.78
C TYR A 149 -2.05 1.02 5.29
N TYR A 150 -2.08 2.29 4.93
CA TYR A 150 -2.10 2.72 3.54
C TYR A 150 -1.25 3.98 3.38
N VAL A 151 -0.35 3.95 2.41
CA VAL A 151 0.40 5.12 1.94
C VAL A 151 0.06 5.31 0.47
N VAL A 152 -0.25 6.54 0.07
CA VAL A 152 -0.55 6.85 -1.32
C VAL A 152 0.08 8.17 -1.72
N ASP A 153 0.60 8.17 -2.94
CA ASP A 153 1.08 9.38 -3.58
C ASP A 153 -0.11 10.28 -3.90
N GLU A 154 -0.06 11.52 -3.42
CA GLU A 154 -1.20 12.45 -3.50
C GLU A 154 -1.62 12.75 -4.94
N ARG A 155 -0.70 12.60 -5.90
CA ARG A 155 -0.94 12.76 -7.34
C ARG A 155 -1.86 11.69 -7.92
N PHE A 156 -2.10 10.61 -7.20
CA PHE A 156 -2.98 9.53 -7.62
C PHE A 156 -4.31 9.57 -6.88
N VAL A 157 -4.64 10.63 -6.13
CA VAL A 157 -5.88 10.72 -5.37
C VAL A 157 -6.79 11.83 -5.92
N ASN A 158 -8.09 11.52 -6.03
CA ASN A 158 -9.11 12.43 -6.60
C ASN A 158 -9.46 13.64 -5.68
N GLY A 159 -9.00 13.61 -4.43
CA GLY A 159 -9.38 14.54 -3.37
C GLY A 159 -8.36 15.65 -3.06
N ASN A 160 -7.21 15.68 -3.74
CA ASN A 160 -6.18 16.68 -3.47
C ASN A 160 -6.54 18.00 -4.16
N ASN A 161 -6.66 19.12 -3.43
CA ASN A 161 -7.15 20.40 -3.98
C ASN A 161 -6.17 21.15 -4.90
N LEU A 162 -4.89 20.78 -4.89
CA LEU A 162 -3.89 21.33 -5.82
C LEU A 162 -3.84 20.56 -7.12
N TYR A 163 -3.89 19.23 -6.99
CA TYR A 163 -3.91 18.35 -8.14
C TYR A 163 -5.30 18.24 -8.71
N ASN A 164 -6.36 18.52 -7.97
CA ASN A 164 -7.73 18.52 -8.46
C ASN A 164 -8.36 19.87 -8.17
N ASN A 165 -8.79 20.62 -9.19
CA ASN A 165 -9.45 21.90 -8.89
C ASN A 165 -10.74 21.58 -8.11
N GLY A 166 -10.93 22.20 -6.95
CA GLY A 166 -12.03 21.88 -6.04
C GLY A 166 -13.44 22.13 -6.60
N THR A 167 -13.58 22.75 -7.78
CA THR A 167 -14.88 22.91 -8.45
C THR A 167 -15.22 21.73 -9.36
N THR A 168 -14.25 21.04 -9.96
CA THR A 168 -14.47 19.86 -10.82
C THR A 168 -14.13 18.56 -10.12
N GLY A 169 -13.23 18.58 -9.12
CA GLY A 169 -12.73 17.39 -8.42
C GLY A 169 -12.03 16.44 -9.37
N ARG A 170 -11.20 16.97 -10.25
CA ARG A 170 -10.38 16.26 -11.25
C ARG A 170 -9.08 17.03 -11.40
N TYR A 171 -8.00 16.39 -11.84
CA TYR A 171 -6.75 16.91 -12.46
C TYR A 171 -5.45 16.26 -11.94
N ALA A 172 -5.51 15.32 -10.99
CA ALA A 172 -4.30 14.59 -10.62
C ALA A 172 -3.80 13.81 -11.84
N PRO A 173 -2.48 13.69 -12.06
CA PRO A 173 -1.95 13.28 -13.35
C PRO A 173 -2.36 11.86 -13.69
N LEU A 174 -3.46 11.81 -14.43
CA LEU A 174 -3.87 10.69 -15.26
C LEU A 174 -2.93 10.51 -16.43
N ASN A 175 -1.85 11.30 -16.52
CA ASN A 175 -0.88 11.26 -17.58
C ASN A 175 -0.12 9.93 -17.52
N PRO A 176 -0.39 9.01 -18.46
CA PRO A 176 0.30 7.74 -18.51
C PRO A 176 1.76 7.91 -18.98
N LEU A 177 2.17 9.10 -19.44
CA LEU A 177 3.58 9.46 -19.69
C LEU A 177 4.27 10.03 -18.45
N LEU A 178 3.63 10.01 -17.27
CA LEU A 178 4.35 10.27 -16.02
C LEU A 178 5.54 9.30 -15.95
N THR A 179 6.74 9.87 -15.94
CA THR A 179 7.94 9.12 -15.64
C THR A 179 8.48 9.59 -14.30
N PRO A 180 9.25 8.75 -13.60
CA PRO A 180 10.00 9.18 -12.45
C PRO A 180 10.90 10.40 -12.67
N ALA A 181 11.20 10.76 -13.94
CA ALA A 181 12.06 11.87 -14.32
C ALA A 181 11.32 13.15 -14.76
N SER A 182 9.98 13.14 -14.83
CA SER A 182 9.20 14.30 -15.27
C SER A 182 8.55 15.00 -14.05
N PRO A 183 8.93 16.25 -13.74
CA PRO A 183 8.18 17.13 -12.82
C PRO A 183 6.70 17.17 -13.18
N PRO A 184 5.76 17.03 -12.23
CA PRO A 184 4.41 17.51 -12.45
C PRO A 184 4.45 19.04 -12.40
N ASP A 185 4.44 19.62 -13.60
CA ASP A 185 4.14 21.01 -13.92
C ASP A 185 5.05 22.12 -13.36
N VAL A 186 5.54 22.88 -14.35
CA VAL A 186 6.40 24.07 -14.30
C VAL A 186 7.80 23.90 -13.72
N SER A 187 8.78 24.40 -14.48
CA SER A 187 10.16 24.53 -14.03
C SER A 187 10.27 25.70 -13.03
N PRO A 188 10.87 25.50 -11.84
CA PRO A 188 11.39 24.23 -11.32
C PRO A 188 10.30 23.39 -10.63
N PRO A 189 10.39 22.05 -10.67
CA PRO A 189 9.53 21.17 -9.85
C PRO A 189 9.48 21.66 -8.40
N ASN A 190 8.32 21.50 -7.77
CA ASN A 190 8.28 21.37 -6.31
C ASN A 190 9.03 20.07 -5.96
N VAL A 191 10.34 20.19 -5.80
CA VAL A 191 11.18 19.20 -5.16
C VAL A 191 10.88 19.20 -3.67
N LEU A 192 10.95 18.02 -3.05
CA LEU A 192 11.00 17.90 -1.59
C LEU A 192 12.16 18.75 -1.04
N PRO A 193 12.19 19.08 0.27
CA PRO A 193 13.29 19.87 0.87
C PRO A 193 14.71 19.34 0.57
N ASP A 194 14.84 18.07 0.16
CA ASP A 194 16.07 17.38 -0.24
C ASP A 194 16.39 17.43 -1.75
N GLY A 195 15.57 18.07 -2.60
CA GLY A 195 15.83 18.20 -4.03
C GLY A 195 15.36 17.02 -4.89
N THR A 196 14.53 16.14 -4.35
CA THR A 196 14.15 14.88 -5.02
C THR A 196 12.68 14.83 -5.46
N LEU A 197 12.37 13.88 -6.34
CA LEU A 197 11.02 13.66 -6.85
C LEU A 197 10.23 12.75 -5.89
N PRO A 198 8.93 13.01 -5.65
CA PRO A 198 8.17 12.46 -4.53
C PRO A 198 7.68 11.02 -4.76
N TRP A 199 8.49 10.14 -5.34
CA TRP A 199 8.09 8.74 -5.54
C TRP A 199 8.31 7.93 -4.27
N LEU A 200 7.28 7.18 -3.89
CA LEU A 200 7.39 6.20 -2.82
C LEU A 200 8.41 5.15 -3.24
N THR A 201 9.30 4.80 -2.32
CA THR A 201 10.26 3.72 -2.49
C THR A 201 9.98 2.61 -1.50
N LEU A 202 10.15 1.37 -1.94
CA LEU A 202 10.01 0.19 -1.08
C LEU A 202 11.28 -0.64 -1.19
N ASN A 203 11.97 -0.84 -0.07
CA ASN A 203 13.25 -1.57 -0.03
C ASN A 203 14.29 -0.97 -1.01
N GLY A 204 14.30 0.35 -1.17
CA GLY A 204 15.20 1.06 -2.09
C GLY A 204 14.79 0.98 -3.57
N VAL A 205 13.67 0.34 -3.91
CA VAL A 205 13.11 0.34 -5.26
C VAL A 205 12.12 1.50 -5.39
N GLU A 206 12.30 2.36 -6.39
CA GLU A 206 11.42 3.51 -6.64
C GLU A 206 10.22 3.15 -7.54
N GLY A 207 9.29 4.10 -7.70
CA GLY A 207 8.21 4.00 -8.69
C GLY A 207 6.90 3.42 -8.16
N TYR A 208 6.68 3.47 -6.84
CA TYR A 208 5.41 3.08 -6.23
C TYR A 208 4.44 4.26 -6.16
N VAL A 209 3.16 4.00 -6.46
CA VAL A 209 2.07 4.99 -6.35
C VAL A 209 1.26 4.81 -5.07
N ALA A 210 1.31 3.60 -4.48
CA ALA A 210 0.72 3.31 -3.19
C ALA A 210 1.41 2.10 -2.53
N LEU A 211 1.36 2.07 -1.20
CA LEU A 211 1.83 0.97 -0.36
C LEU A 211 0.71 0.51 0.55
N ILE A 212 0.54 -0.80 0.67
CA ILE A 212 -0.40 -1.45 1.57
C ILE A 212 0.42 -2.20 2.61
N ILE A 213 0.14 -1.93 3.87
CA ILE A 213 0.92 -2.41 4.99
C ILE A 213 0.04 -3.32 5.84
N PHE A 214 0.48 -4.55 6.02
CA PHE A 214 -0.08 -5.46 6.99
C PHE A 214 0.69 -5.30 8.31
N PRO A 215 0.05 -4.74 9.36
CA PRO A 215 0.65 -4.66 10.68
C PRO A 215 0.88 -6.06 11.25
N ASN A 216 2.13 -6.41 11.48
CA ASN A 216 2.46 -7.63 12.23
C ASN A 216 2.32 -7.41 13.74
N ALA A 217 2.38 -8.52 14.48
CA ALA A 217 2.24 -8.50 15.94
C ALA A 217 3.23 -7.53 16.60
N PRO A 218 2.86 -6.93 17.74
CA PRO A 218 3.75 -6.02 18.44
C PRO A 218 5.12 -6.62 18.70
N GLN A 219 6.16 -5.80 18.55
CA GLN A 219 7.55 -6.24 18.71
C GLN A 219 8.35 -5.20 19.50
N VAL A 220 9.11 -5.69 20.47
CA VAL A 220 10.13 -4.90 21.17
C VAL A 220 11.50 -5.18 20.56
N PHE A 221 12.22 -4.15 20.16
CA PHE A 221 13.57 -4.24 19.60
C PHE A 221 14.63 -4.27 20.70
N SER A 222 15.87 -4.59 20.31
CA SER A 222 17.01 -4.70 21.23
C SER A 222 17.34 -3.41 21.98
N ASP A 223 16.94 -2.25 21.46
CA ASP A 223 17.09 -0.93 22.09
C ASP A 223 15.92 -0.53 23.00
N GLY A 224 14.97 -1.45 23.22
CA GLY A 224 13.80 -1.25 24.09
C GLY A 224 12.65 -0.49 23.43
N PHE A 225 12.75 -0.14 22.15
CA PHE A 225 11.62 0.44 21.43
C PHE A 225 10.58 -0.62 21.10
N GLU A 226 9.32 -0.23 21.24
CA GLU A 226 8.17 -1.07 20.98
C GLU A 226 7.45 -0.57 19.73
N GLN A 227 7.33 -1.43 18.72
CA GLN A 227 6.36 -1.26 17.65
C GLN A 227 5.08 -1.95 18.06
N ASP A 228 4.10 -1.18 18.55
CA ASP A 228 2.80 -1.70 18.97
C ASP A 228 1.66 -0.93 18.30
N ARG A 229 0.97 -1.63 17.40
CA ARG A 229 -0.15 -1.10 16.63
C ARG A 229 -1.49 -1.17 17.37
N SER A 230 -1.52 -1.78 18.56
CA SER A 230 -2.73 -1.92 19.38
C SER A 230 -3.02 -0.70 20.26
N GLN A 231 -2.10 0.27 20.34
CA GLN A 231 -2.23 1.45 21.20
C GLN A 231 -3.39 2.38 20.80
N GLY A 232 -3.63 3.49 21.50
CA GLY A 232 -4.57 4.54 21.06
C GLY A 232 -3.91 5.54 20.10
N GLY A 233 -4.67 6.44 19.46
CA GLY A 233 -4.11 7.53 18.63
C GLY A 233 -4.47 7.50 17.13
N THR A 234 -4.09 8.55 16.41
CA THR A 234 -4.41 8.75 14.98
C THR A 234 -3.60 7.81 14.07
N ALA A 235 -4.04 7.65 12.83
CA ALA A 235 -3.28 6.88 11.83
C ALA A 235 -1.92 7.52 11.49
N VAL A 236 -1.85 8.85 11.55
CA VAL A 236 -0.64 9.62 11.19
C VAL A 236 0.47 9.34 12.21
N ASP A 237 0.19 9.55 13.50
CA ASP A 237 1.15 9.31 14.59
C ASP A 237 1.67 7.87 14.58
N ARG A 238 0.85 6.93 14.09
CA ARG A 238 1.17 5.52 14.08
C ARG A 238 1.93 5.10 12.85
N VAL A 239 1.41 5.36 11.65
CA VAL A 239 2.01 4.79 10.43
C VAL A 239 3.40 5.36 10.17
N ALA A 240 3.64 6.63 10.51
CA ALA A 240 4.98 7.22 10.44
C ALA A 240 6.00 6.43 11.28
N ASP A 241 5.59 5.95 12.45
CA ASP A 241 6.41 5.18 13.39
C ASP A 241 6.70 3.74 12.95
N TYR A 242 6.31 3.25 11.77
CA TYR A 242 6.37 1.81 11.48
C TYR A 242 7.05 1.40 10.17
N LEU A 243 7.54 2.34 9.37
CA LEU A 243 7.91 2.03 7.98
C LEU A 243 9.36 2.29 7.59
N ASP A 244 10.15 2.89 8.48
CA ASP A 244 11.57 3.15 8.22
C ASP A 244 12.44 2.06 8.86
N ARG A 245 13.63 1.87 8.28
CA ARG A 245 14.60 0.93 8.82
C ARG A 245 15.26 1.52 10.05
N ARG A 246 15.14 0.83 11.19
CA ARG A 246 15.70 1.29 12.47
C ARG A 246 17.22 1.08 12.59
N PHE A 247 17.76 0.04 11.95
CA PHE A 247 19.18 -0.30 12.00
C PHE A 247 19.75 -0.59 10.62
N ASP A 248 21.00 -0.24 10.36
CA ASP A 248 21.70 -0.72 9.18
C ASP A 248 22.03 -2.22 9.29
N ILE A 249 22.64 -2.78 8.24
CA ILE A 249 23.00 -4.20 8.19
C ILE A 249 24.06 -4.59 9.24
N ASP A 250 24.83 -3.62 9.72
CA ASP A 250 25.88 -3.79 10.72
C ASP A 250 25.32 -3.63 12.16
N GLY A 251 24.03 -3.33 12.29
CA GLY A 251 23.34 -3.15 13.56
C GLY A 251 23.50 -1.75 14.18
N ASN A 252 24.06 -0.79 13.43
CA ASN A 252 24.09 0.60 13.87
C ASN A 252 22.71 1.21 13.74
N ARG A 253 22.31 2.02 14.73
CA ARG A 253 21.05 2.74 14.69
C ARG A 253 21.10 3.80 13.57
N LEU A 254 20.10 3.78 12.70
CA LEU A 254 19.89 4.81 11.67
C LEU A 254 19.14 6.00 12.28
N ASP A 255 18.97 7.08 11.50
CA ASP A 255 18.43 8.38 11.92
C ASP A 255 16.91 8.36 12.22
N GLY A 256 16.46 7.30 12.89
CA GLY A 256 15.14 7.17 13.44
C GLY A 256 14.15 6.48 12.52
N ASN A 257 13.15 5.93 13.19
CA ASN A 257 11.87 5.56 12.63
C ASN A 257 11.02 6.85 12.64
N ALA A 258 10.19 7.11 11.63
CA ALA A 258 9.37 8.32 11.51
C ALA A 258 10.11 9.60 11.11
N ASP A 259 11.09 9.51 10.21
CA ASP A 259 11.68 10.73 9.63
C ASP A 259 10.73 11.40 8.59
N GLY A 260 9.59 10.77 8.31
CA GLY A 260 8.54 11.30 7.44
C GLY A 260 8.95 11.34 5.98
N ASN A 261 9.98 10.58 5.59
CA ASN A 261 10.46 10.54 4.22
C ASN A 261 9.68 9.51 3.38
N ARG A 262 10.07 9.37 2.10
CA ARG A 262 9.44 8.47 1.11
C ARG A 262 10.09 7.08 1.02
N HIS A 263 10.95 6.73 1.97
CA HIS A 263 11.79 5.54 1.97
C HIS A 263 11.26 4.48 2.91
N PHE A 264 10.36 3.66 2.37
CA PHE A 264 9.69 2.62 3.14
C PHE A 264 10.38 1.28 2.99
N TYR A 265 10.22 0.43 4.00
CA TYR A 265 10.81 -0.89 4.04
C TYR A 265 9.76 -1.94 4.43
N SER A 266 9.90 -3.13 3.85
CA SER A 266 9.12 -4.32 4.21
C SER A 266 10.01 -5.27 5.02
N GLN A 267 9.41 -6.12 5.84
CA GLN A 267 10.11 -7.15 6.59
C GLN A 267 10.98 -8.00 5.65
N SER A 268 12.29 -7.96 5.85
CA SER A 268 13.26 -8.75 5.12
C SER A 268 14.49 -9.00 5.99
N ARG A 269 15.39 -9.89 5.55
CA ARG A 269 16.66 -10.11 6.25
C ARG A 269 17.59 -8.89 6.24
N GLU A 270 17.40 -7.99 5.28
CA GLU A 270 18.24 -6.81 5.06
C GLU A 270 17.66 -5.55 5.73
N ASN A 271 16.41 -5.62 6.19
CA ASN A 271 15.68 -4.52 6.80
C ASN A 271 15.51 -4.75 8.30
N ILE A 272 16.64 -4.66 9.01
CA ILE A 272 16.69 -4.85 10.46
C ILE A 272 15.88 -3.74 11.14
N GLY A 273 14.98 -4.13 12.04
CA GLY A 273 14.10 -3.18 12.72
C GLY A 273 12.72 -3.00 12.07
N VAL A 274 12.44 -3.71 10.97
CA VAL A 274 11.15 -3.68 10.27
C VAL A 274 10.47 -5.03 10.42
N ASN A 275 9.25 -5.03 10.96
CA ASN A 275 8.49 -6.27 11.14
C ASN A 275 7.23 -6.35 10.29
N ASP A 276 6.81 -5.29 9.61
CA ASP A 276 5.57 -5.27 8.82
C ASP A 276 5.75 -5.81 7.41
N LEU A 277 4.69 -6.40 6.86
CA LEU A 277 4.66 -6.81 5.47
C LEU A 277 4.07 -5.69 4.63
N VAL A 278 4.85 -5.21 3.67
CA VAL A 278 4.44 -4.15 2.76
C VAL A 278 4.41 -4.67 1.33
N VAL A 279 3.31 -4.41 0.64
CA VAL A 279 3.14 -4.64 -0.81
C VAL A 279 2.82 -3.30 -1.45
N GLY A 280 3.54 -2.97 -2.52
CA GLY A 280 3.28 -1.76 -3.28
C GLY A 280 2.51 -2.00 -4.57
N ILE A 281 1.85 -0.95 -5.04
CA ILE A 281 1.36 -0.80 -6.42
C ILE A 281 2.39 0.05 -7.15
N THR A 282 3.02 -0.51 -8.18
CA THR A 282 3.94 0.27 -9.01
C THR A 282 3.16 1.13 -10.00
N PHE A 283 3.79 2.19 -10.49
CA PHE A 283 3.23 3.00 -11.58
C PHE A 283 2.92 2.15 -12.82
N SER A 284 3.79 1.19 -13.16
CA SER A 284 3.58 0.32 -14.32
C SER A 284 2.34 -0.58 -14.16
N GLU A 285 2.12 -1.17 -12.98
CA GLU A 285 0.94 -1.99 -12.71
C GLU A 285 -0.35 -1.15 -12.75
N TRP A 286 -0.30 0.05 -12.16
CA TRP A 286 -1.39 1.01 -12.23
C TRP A 286 -1.69 1.42 -13.68
N GLN A 287 -0.66 1.80 -14.43
CA GLN A 287 -0.77 2.24 -15.82
C GLN A 287 -1.34 1.14 -16.69
N GLU A 288 -0.86 -0.09 -16.56
CA GLU A 288 -1.37 -1.25 -17.30
C GLU A 288 -2.86 -1.47 -17.01
N ALA A 289 -3.28 -1.44 -15.74
CA ALA A 289 -4.68 -1.61 -15.36
C ALA A 289 -5.58 -0.52 -15.96
N VAL A 290 -5.17 0.75 -15.86
CA VAL A 290 -5.92 1.89 -16.42
C VAL A 290 -5.94 1.84 -17.94
N MET A 291 -4.83 1.48 -18.58
CA MET A 291 -4.75 1.38 -20.04
C MET A 291 -5.60 0.25 -20.60
N ASN A 292 -5.61 -0.91 -19.96
CA ASN A 292 -6.50 -2.00 -20.34
C ASN A 292 -7.97 -1.54 -20.31
N ARG A 293 -8.35 -0.72 -19.32
CA ARG A 293 -9.68 -0.11 -19.28
C ARG A 293 -9.91 0.84 -20.44
N VAL A 294 -9.05 1.84 -20.61
CA VAL A 294 -9.20 2.90 -21.63
C VAL A 294 -9.23 2.29 -23.03
N CYS A 295 -8.30 1.39 -23.36
CA CYS A 295 -8.23 0.74 -24.67
C CYS A 295 -9.47 -0.12 -24.96
N SER A 296 -10.03 -0.81 -23.96
CA SER A 296 -11.27 -1.59 -24.14
C SER A 296 -12.49 -0.74 -24.49
N GLN A 297 -12.42 0.58 -24.30
CA GLN A 297 -13.50 1.53 -24.55
C GLN A 297 -13.16 2.57 -25.62
N LEU A 298 -12.07 2.37 -26.35
CA LEU A 298 -11.50 3.36 -27.25
C LEU A 298 -12.52 3.92 -28.27
N ASP A 299 -13.26 3.03 -28.94
CA ASP A 299 -14.28 3.42 -29.92
C ASP A 299 -15.36 4.33 -29.32
N ARG A 300 -15.77 4.04 -28.08
CA ARG A 300 -16.77 4.85 -27.37
C ARG A 300 -16.19 6.18 -26.90
N LEU A 301 -14.94 6.19 -26.42
CA LEU A 301 -14.29 7.39 -25.92
C LEU A 301 -13.96 8.38 -27.04
N THR A 302 -13.54 7.89 -28.21
CA THR A 302 -13.25 8.73 -29.38
C THR A 302 -14.48 9.40 -29.98
N GLN A 303 -15.68 8.81 -29.78
CA GLN A 303 -16.97 9.40 -30.17
C GLN A 303 -17.47 10.50 -29.23
N VAL A 304 -16.87 10.68 -28.05
CA VAL A 304 -17.21 11.80 -27.16
C VAL A 304 -16.83 13.10 -27.87
N ASP A 305 -17.76 14.06 -27.96
CA ASP A 305 -17.50 15.39 -28.53
C ASP A 305 -16.37 16.06 -27.73
N SER A 306 -15.35 16.57 -28.42
CA SER A 306 -14.17 17.18 -27.81
C SER A 306 -14.48 18.47 -27.04
N ASN A 307 -15.64 19.09 -27.28
CA ASN A 307 -16.08 20.29 -26.57
C ASN A 307 -16.82 19.98 -25.25
N LEU A 308 -17.11 18.71 -24.97
CA LEU A 308 -17.75 18.32 -23.71
C LEU A 308 -16.72 18.35 -22.57
N ALA A 309 -17.14 18.88 -21.42
CA ALA A 309 -16.39 18.75 -20.17
C ALA A 309 -16.42 17.28 -19.71
N TYR A 310 -15.45 16.49 -20.15
CA TYR A 310 -15.37 15.05 -19.92
C TYR A 310 -13.90 14.68 -19.74
N TRP A 311 -13.59 13.78 -18.80
CA TRP A 311 -12.21 13.48 -18.41
C TRP A 311 -11.28 13.09 -19.57
N PHE A 312 -11.83 12.51 -20.64
CA PHE A 312 -11.06 12.16 -21.85
C PHE A 312 -10.61 13.39 -22.66
N ASN A 313 -11.29 14.53 -22.47
CA ASN A 313 -11.02 15.83 -23.09
C ASN A 313 -10.30 16.79 -22.15
N ASP A 314 -10.07 16.41 -20.89
CA ASP A 314 -9.74 17.40 -19.85
C ASP A 314 -8.33 17.99 -20.02
N TYR A 315 -7.44 17.44 -20.86
CA TYR A 315 -6.10 18.01 -21.09
C TYR A 315 -6.13 19.32 -21.88
N GLU A 316 -5.46 20.35 -21.35
CA GLU A 316 -5.26 21.63 -22.03
C GLU A 316 -3.90 22.21 -21.59
N VAL A 317 -3.02 22.55 -22.52
CA VAL A 317 -1.60 22.87 -22.25
C VAL A 317 -1.37 24.07 -21.32
N THR A 318 -2.32 24.99 -21.21
CA THR A 318 -2.21 26.30 -20.56
C THR A 318 -2.99 26.44 -19.25
N GLN A 319 -4.11 25.75 -19.13
CA GLN A 319 -5.14 25.82 -18.10
C GLN A 319 -5.25 24.50 -17.35
N ASN A 320 -4.88 23.37 -17.98
CA ASN A 320 -4.84 22.07 -17.33
C ASN A 320 -3.73 21.14 -17.87
N PRO A 321 -2.45 21.51 -17.68
CA PRO A 321 -1.32 20.72 -18.17
C PRO A 321 -1.18 19.37 -17.44
N SER A 322 -1.75 19.24 -16.24
CA SER A 322 -1.78 18.00 -15.45
C SER A 322 -2.75 16.94 -15.99
N GLY A 323 -3.66 17.32 -16.90
CA GLY A 323 -4.59 16.39 -17.54
C GLY A 323 -3.87 15.31 -18.35
N GLY A 324 -4.44 14.10 -18.44
CA GLY A 324 -3.73 12.92 -18.95
C GLY A 324 -3.46 12.83 -20.46
N ASN A 325 -3.66 13.90 -21.24
CA ASN A 325 -3.67 13.93 -22.72
C ASN A 325 -4.15 12.61 -23.38
N TRP A 326 -5.28 12.09 -22.90
CA TRP A 326 -5.74 10.75 -23.25
C TRP A 326 -6.03 10.58 -24.75
N ARG A 327 -6.46 11.65 -25.43
CA ARG A 327 -6.73 11.63 -26.88
C ARG A 327 -5.48 11.39 -27.72
N ASP A 328 -4.33 11.91 -27.30
CA ASP A 328 -3.08 11.70 -28.01
C ASP A 328 -2.40 10.40 -27.56
N PHE A 329 -2.60 9.99 -26.30
CA PHE A 329 -1.90 8.85 -25.71
C PHE A 329 -2.39 7.47 -26.21
N ILE A 330 -3.63 7.36 -26.63
CA ILE A 330 -4.25 6.11 -27.13
C ILE A 330 -3.52 5.46 -28.31
N GLY A 331 -2.53 6.12 -28.93
CA GLY A 331 -1.65 5.49 -29.93
C GLY A 331 -0.87 4.28 -29.40
N ALA A 332 -0.83 4.07 -28.07
CA ALA A 332 -0.27 2.87 -27.42
C ALA A 332 -1.27 1.72 -27.24
N CYS A 333 -2.57 1.93 -27.50
CA CYS A 333 -3.53 0.84 -27.62
C CYS A 333 -3.19 0.07 -28.90
N GLY A 334 -2.42 -1.00 -28.77
CA GLY A 334 -2.12 -1.90 -29.90
C GLY A 334 -3.40 -2.47 -30.53
N PRO A 335 -3.31 -3.06 -31.74
CA PRO A 335 -4.42 -3.78 -32.35
C PRO A 335 -4.92 -4.95 -31.52
#